data_AF-A0A7J2HX42-F1
#
_entry.id   AF-A0A7J2HX42-F1
#
_cell.length_a   1.000
_cell.length_b   1.000
_cell.length_c   1.000
_cell.angle_alpha   90.00
_cell.angle_beta   90.00
_cell.angle_gamma   90.00
#
_symmetry.space_group_name_H-M   'P 1'
#
loop_
_entity.id
_entity.type
_entity.pdbx_description
1 polymer ?
#
loop_
_entity_poly.entity_id
_entity_poly.type
_entity_poly.pdbx_seq_one_letter_code
_entity_poly.pdbx_strand_id
1 'polypeptide(L)' 'MNRGKKNVEDLKKLAIGEGFRRVLIVGTIKGNPSTLTFLATLPTEVQYLPLMIWLKGVSLRRELT' A
#
# COMPACT_ATOMS: atom_id res chain seq x y z
N MET A 1 -1.68 -0.16 -9.46
CA MET A 1 -2.08 -1.51 -9.92
C MET A 1 -3.32 -1.97 -9.17
N ASN A 2 -4.12 -2.87 -9.74
CA ASN A 2 -5.27 -3.47 -9.05
C ASN A 2 -4.82 -4.63 -8.13
N ARG A 3 -5.28 -4.64 -6.88
CA ARG A 3 -4.92 -5.67 -5.89
C ARG A 3 -5.51 -7.05 -6.22
N GLY A 4 -6.76 -7.10 -6.65
CA GLY A 4 -7.48 -8.36 -6.82
C GLY A 4 -7.50 -9.19 -5.53
N LYS A 5 -7.25 -10.50 -5.64
CA LYS A 5 -7.20 -11.45 -4.51
C LYS A 5 -5.81 -11.60 -3.87
N LYS A 6 -4.83 -10.76 -4.25
CA LYS A 6 -3.44 -10.88 -3.79
C LYS A 6 -3.31 -10.55 -2.30
N ASN A 7 -2.68 -11.45 -1.55
CA ASN A 7 -2.27 -11.21 -0.18
C ASN A 7 -0.96 -10.37 -0.14
N VAL A 8 -0.47 -10.04 1.05
CA VAL A 8 0.73 -9.21 1.20
C VAL A 8 1.99 -9.84 0.58
N GLU A 9 2.13 -11.17 0.71
CA GLU A 9 3.26 -11.91 0.16
C GLU A 9 3.24 -11.92 -1.37
N ASP A 10 2.05 -12.08 -1.97
CA ASP A 10 1.88 -12.00 -3.43
C ASP A 10 2.28 -10.61 -3.96
N LEU A 11 1.87 -9.55 -3.25
CA LEU A 11 2.22 -8.16 -3.60
C LEU A 11 3.73 -7.94 -3.50
N LYS A 12 4.38 -8.48 -2.47
CA LYS A 12 5.83 -8.43 -2.30
C LYS A 12 6.54 -9.16 -3.45
N LYS A 13 6.18 -10.40 -3.75
CA LYS A 13 6.79 -11.20 -4.83
C LYS A 13 6.67 -10.51 -6.18
N LEU A 14 5.49 -9.96 -6.48
CA LEU A 14 5.29 -9.18 -7.70
C LEU A 14 6.20 -7.95 -7.73
N ALA A 15 6.24 -7.18 -6.64
CA ALA A 15 7.06 -5.98 -6.58
C ALA A 15 8.57 -6.30 -6.72
N ILE A 16 9.06 -7.40 -6.15
CA ILE A 16 10.43 -7.87 -6.36
C ILE A 16 10.67 -8.25 -7.82
N GLY A 17 9.77 -9.00 -8.44
CA GLY A 17 9.89 -9.41 -9.85
C GLY A 17 9.93 -8.22 -10.83
N GLU A 18 9.26 -7.13 -10.48
CA GLU A 18 9.23 -5.88 -11.25
C GLU A 18 10.36 -4.91 -10.87
N GLY A 19 11.25 -5.27 -9.93
CA GLY A 19 12.37 -4.43 -9.49
C GLY A 19 11.97 -3.26 -8.57
N PHE A 20 10.76 -3.25 -8.03
CA PHE A 20 10.32 -2.24 -7.07
C PHE A 20 10.89 -2.52 -5.67
N ARG A 21 11.27 -1.45 -4.98
CA ARG A 21 11.85 -1.48 -3.62
C ARG A 21 10.82 -1.35 -2.48
N ARG A 22 9.59 -0.97 -2.80
CA ARG A 22 8.54 -0.68 -1.82
C ARG A 22 7.16 -1.03 -2.36
N VAL A 23 6.27 -1.43 -1.47
CA VAL A 23 4.83 -1.53 -1.73
C VAL A 23 4.09 -0.57 -0.81
N LEU A 24 3.17 0.21 -1.39
CA LEU A 24 2.19 1.01 -0.65
C LEU A 24 0.82 0.36 -0.78
N ILE A 25 0.22 0.03 0.36
CA ILE A 25 -1.16 -0.46 0.43
C ILE A 25 -2.03 0.67 0.99
N VAL A 26 -3.05 1.04 0.22
CA VAL A 26 -4.10 1.95 0.67
C VAL A 26 -5.26 1.13 1.20
N GLY A 27 -5.51 1.22 2.50
CA GLY A 27 -6.70 0.63 3.14
C GLY A 27 -7.92 1.55 3.00
N THR A 28 -9.11 0.96 3.11
CA THR A 28 -10.37 1.71 2.99
C THR A 28 -11.33 1.40 4.11
N ILE A 29 -12.03 2.42 4.61
CA ILE A 29 -13.18 2.29 5.50
C ILE A 29 -14.36 2.99 4.82
N LYS A 30 -15.48 2.27 4.66
CA LYS A 30 -16.70 2.78 4.00
C LYS A 30 -16.42 3.44 2.64
N GLY A 31 -15.55 2.83 1.84
CA GLY A 31 -15.16 3.32 0.51
C GLY A 31 -14.14 4.47 0.50
N ASN A 32 -13.78 5.05 1.65
CA ASN A 32 -12.82 6.14 1.73
C ASN A 32 -11.43 5.62 2.12
N PRO A 33 -10.33 6.19 1.56
CA PRO A 33 -8.98 5.90 2.01
C PRO A 33 -8.82 6.17 3.51
N SER A 34 -8.37 5.17 4.26
CA SER A 34 -8.30 5.22 5.72
C SER A 34 -6.91 4.95 6.28
N THR A 35 -6.09 4.17 5.56
CA THR A 35 -4.75 3.82 6.02
C THR A 35 -3.74 3.76 4.88
N LEU A 36 -2.49 4.08 5.19
CA LEU A 36 -1.34 3.85 4.32
C LEU A 36 -0.39 2.88 5.03
N THR A 37 -0.11 1.74 4.39
CA THR A 37 0.82 0.73 4.90
C THR A 37 1.97 0.56 3.93
N PHE A 38 3.19 0.65 4.45
CA PHE A 38 4.41 0.56 3.67
C PHE A 38 5.12 -0.76 3.94
N LEU A 39 5.53 -1.44 2.87
CA LEU A 39 6.32 -2.66 2.93
C LEU A 39 7.64 -2.43 2.20
N ALA A 40 8.74 -2.91 2.79
CA ALA A 40 9.98 -3.09 2.06
C ALA A 40 9.94 -4.43 1.31
N THR A 41 10.44 -4.43 0.08
CA THR A 41 10.53 -5.62 -0.77
C THR A 41 11.91 -6.26 -0.63
N LEU A 42 12.17 -6.83 0.55
CA LEU A 42 13.40 -7.58 0.81
C LEU A 42 13.25 -9.03 0.36
N PRO A 43 14.29 -9.68 -0.18
CA PRO A 43 14.20 -11.08 -0.64
C PRO A 43 13.80 -12.06 0.47
N THR A 44 14.18 -11.77 1.71
CA THR A 44 14.09 -12.72 2.83
C THR A 44 12.74 -12.67 3.54
N GLU A 45 12.24 -11.48 3.88
CA GLU A 45 11.12 -11.33 4.83
C GLU A 45 10.17 -10.20 4.40
N VAL A 46 8.91 -10.27 4.85
CA VAL A 46 7.99 -9.12 4.72
C VAL A 46 8.33 -8.16 5.84
N GLN A 47 8.90 -7.02 5.48
CA GLN A 47 9.19 -5.99 6.46
C GLN A 47 8.20 -4.84 6.31
N TYR A 48 7.34 -4.67 7.30
CA TYR A 48 6.53 -3.47 7.44
C TYR A 48 7.44 -2.32 7.88
N LEU A 49 7.44 -1.25 7.09
CA LEU A 49 8.13 -0.01 7.47
C LEU A 49 7.28 0.72 8.53
N PRO A 50 7.90 1.49 9.45
CA PRO A 50 7.24 1.92 10.67
C PRO A 50 5.94 2.71 10.47
N LEU A 51 5.02 2.40 11.39
CA LEU A 51 3.62 2.81 11.63
C LEU A 51 2.73 3.04 10.41
N MET A 52 1.75 2.13 10.28
CA MET A 52 0.53 2.34 9.51
C MET A 52 -0.02 3.74 9.77
N ILE A 53 -0.06 4.57 8.73
CA ILE A 53 -0.55 5.94 8.83
C ILE A 53 -2.07 5.90 8.74
N TRP A 54 -2.76 6.43 9.75
CA TRP A 54 -4.20 6.60 9.74
C TRP A 54 -4.59 7.94 9.11
N LEU A 55 -5.48 7.88 8.14
CA LEU A 55 -6.02 9.05 7.45
C LEU A 55 -7.35 9.45 8.10
N LYS A 56 -7.46 10.71 8.51
CA LYS A 56 -8.75 11.28 8.96
C LYS A 56 -9.61 11.77 7.79
N GLY A 57 -8.98 12.12 6.69
CA GLY A 57 -9.62 12.61 5.47
C GLY A 57 -8.59 12.79 4.37
N VAL A 58 -9.05 12.80 3.13
CA VAL A 58 -8.24 13.07 1.95
C VAL A 58 -9.06 13.97 1.04
N SER A 59 -8.40 14.93 0.39
CA SER A 59 -8.98 15.72 -0.69
C SER A 59 -8.18 15.44 -1.95
N LEU A 60 -8.89 15.13 -3.03
CA LEU A 60 -8.26 14.93 -4.33
C LEU A 60 -8.12 16.27 -5.04
N ARG A 61 -7.10 16.42 -5.89
CA ARG A 61 -6.85 17.68 -6.61
C ARG A 61 -8.08 18.21 -7.37
N ARG A 62 -8.88 17.31 -7.96
CA ARG A 62 -10.12 17.66 -8.68
C ARG A 62 -11.21 18.28 -7.80
N GLU A 63 -11.15 18.08 -6.47
CA GLU A 63 -12.11 18.64 -5.50
C GLU A 63 -11.68 20.01 -4.98
N LEU A 64 -10.45 20.44 -5.30
CA LEU A 64 -9.87 21.73 -4.90
C LEU A 64 -10.03 22.82 -5.98
N THR A 65 -10.77 22.52 -7.05
CA THR A 65 -11.04 23.41 -8.18
C THR A 65 -12.50 23.79 -8.16
#